data_AF-A0A645AD10-F1
#
_entry.id   AF-A0A645AD10-F1
#
_cell.length_a   1.000
_cell.length_b   1.000
_cell.length_c   1.000
_cell.angle_alpha   90.00
_cell.angle_beta   90.00
_cell.angle_gamma   90.00
#
_symmetry.space_group_name_H-M   'P 1'
#
loop_
_entity.id
_entity.type
_entity.pdbx_description
1 polymer ?
#
loop_
_entity_poly.entity_id
_entity_poly.type
_entity_poly.pdbx_seq_one_letter_code
_entity_poly.pdbx_strand_id
1 'polypeptide(L)'
;MREAVKKGFLNATEVADYLVKKGVPFRDAHGIVGQIVLHCEEAGKPIEALALPELQTFCPAFGEDVFDYIAYDTILKKGIKNEML
;
A
#
# COMPACT_ATOMS: atom_id res chain seq x y z
N MET A 1 -16.28 -6.92 10.41
CA MET A 1 -14.88 -7.22 9.99
C MET A 1 -14.42 -6.42 8.78
N ARG A 2 -15.21 -6.21 7.72
CA ARG A 2 -14.77 -5.44 6.52
C ARG A 2 -14.39 -3.97 6.79
N GLU A 3 -14.97 -3.34 7.80
CA GLU A 3 -14.75 -1.92 8.08
C GLU A 3 -13.44 -1.63 8.83
N ALA A 4 -12.98 -2.56 9.68
CA ALA A 4 -11.70 -2.44 10.38
C ALA A 4 -10.50 -2.59 9.42
N VAL A 5 -10.66 -3.41 8.37
CA VAL A 5 -9.63 -3.63 7.35
C VAL A 5 -9.44 -2.36 6.49
N LYS A 6 -10.51 -1.57 6.27
CA LYS A 6 -10.45 -0.31 5.51
C LYS A 6 -9.73 0.83 6.24
N LYS A 7 -9.76 0.82 7.57
CA LYS A 7 -9.02 1.79 8.40
C LYS A 7 -7.60 1.33 8.74
N GLY A 8 -7.33 0.04 8.66
CA GLY A 8 -6.11 -0.56 9.21
C GLY A 8 -4.85 -0.43 8.36
N PHE A 9 -4.85 0.37 7.27
CA PHE A 9 -3.69 0.50 6.38
C PHE A 9 -3.08 -0.86 6.01
N LEU A 10 -3.89 -1.91 5.86
CA LEU A 10 -3.41 -3.29 5.66
C LEU A 10 -2.55 -3.42 4.39
N ASN A 11 -2.77 -2.53 3.44
CA ASN A 11 -2.03 -2.38 2.20
C ASN A 11 -0.70 -1.61 2.37
N ALA A 12 -0.42 -0.95 3.48
CA ALA A 12 0.83 -0.21 3.71
C ALA A 12 2.07 -1.12 3.58
N THR A 13 2.01 -2.32 4.14
CA THR A 13 3.11 -3.30 4.00
C THR A 13 3.32 -3.72 2.54
N GLU A 14 2.23 -3.87 1.78
CA GLU A 14 2.30 -4.20 0.36
C GLU A 14 2.86 -3.05 -0.47
N VAL A 15 2.51 -1.80 -0.13
CA VAL A 15 3.10 -0.59 -0.74
C VAL A 15 4.60 -0.52 -0.47
N ALA A 16 5.06 -0.88 0.74
CA ALA A 16 6.48 -0.93 1.05
C ALA A 16 7.19 -2.01 0.21
N ASP A 17 6.62 -3.21 0.12
CA ASP A 17 7.15 -4.31 -0.69
C ASP A 17 7.19 -3.94 -2.19
N TYR A 18 6.16 -3.25 -2.68
CA TYR A 18 6.10 -2.70 -4.03
C TYR A 18 7.28 -1.75 -4.31
N LEU A 19 7.54 -0.79 -3.43
CA LEU A 19 8.64 0.16 -3.58
C LEU A 19 10.00 -0.56 -3.56
N VAL A 20 10.16 -1.55 -2.68
CA VAL A 20 11.36 -2.39 -2.63
C VAL A 20 11.58 -3.15 -3.93
N LYS A 21 10.52 -3.70 -4.51
CA LYS A 21 10.57 -4.36 -5.84
C LYS A 21 10.93 -3.41 -6.98
N LYS A 22 10.60 -2.12 -6.85
CA LYS A 22 11.01 -1.06 -7.79
C LYS A 22 12.43 -0.55 -7.54
N GLY A 23 13.14 -1.10 -6.55
CA GLY A 23 14.54 -0.76 -6.26
C GLY A 23 14.72 0.30 -5.16
N VAL A 24 13.64 0.71 -4.48
CA VAL A 24 13.74 1.61 -3.32
C VAL A 24 14.26 0.84 -2.11
N PRO A 25 15.29 1.31 -1.39
CA PRO A 25 15.75 0.65 -0.18
C PRO A 25 14.62 0.48 0.84
N PHE A 26 14.57 -0.67 1.54
CA PHE A 26 13.49 -0.96 2.52
C PHE A 26 13.31 0.15 3.56
N ARG A 27 14.40 0.75 4.04
CA ARG A 27 14.35 1.84 5.01
C ARG A 27 13.61 3.07 4.46
N ASP A 28 13.92 3.45 3.22
CA ASP A 28 13.27 4.56 2.53
C ASP A 28 11.81 4.22 2.18
N ALA A 29 11.55 3.02 1.67
CA ALA A 29 10.20 2.53 1.39
C ALA A 29 9.31 2.56 2.64
N HIS A 30 9.82 2.11 3.79
CA HIS A 30 9.09 2.13 5.05
C HIS A 30 8.81 3.56 5.53
N GLY A 31 9.78 4.48 5.39
CA GLY A 31 9.60 5.89 5.71
C GLY A 31 8.56 6.57 4.82
N ILE A 32 8.63 6.34 3.50
CA ILE A 32 7.66 6.84 2.51
C ILE A 32 6.25 6.36 2.84
N VAL A 33 6.08 5.07 3.11
CA VAL A 33 4.79 4.49 3.50
C VAL A 33 4.27 5.10 4.80
N GLY A 34 5.13 5.33 5.79
CA GLY A 34 4.73 6.00 7.04
C GLY A 34 4.17 7.40 6.81
N GLN A 35 4.77 8.17 5.89
CA GLN A 35 4.26 9.49 5.49
C GLN A 35 2.90 9.39 4.78
N ILE A 36 2.73 8.41 3.89
CA ILE A 36 1.46 8.15 3.19
C ILE A 36 0.36 7.79 4.19
N VAL A 37 0.65 6.90 5.15
CA VAL A 37 -0.29 6.48 6.20
C VAL A 37 -0.72 7.68 7.04
N LEU A 38 0.23 8.50 7.48
CA LEU A 38 -0.07 9.72 8.25
C LEU A 38 -0.96 10.68 7.44
N HIS A 39 -0.61 10.93 6.17
CA HIS A 39 -1.39 11.80 5.29
C HIS A 39 -2.83 11.28 5.10
N CYS A 40 -2.98 9.97 4.93
CA CYS A 40 -4.27 9.31 4.81
C CYS A 40 -5.09 9.39 6.11
N GLU A 41 -4.44 9.25 7.27
CA GLU A 41 -5.05 9.38 8.58
C GLU A 41 -5.58 10.80 8.80
N GLU A 42 -4.78 11.81 8.46
CA GLU A 42 -5.17 13.23 8.52
C GLU A 42 -6.30 13.57 7.52
N ALA A 43 -6.25 13.00 6.31
CA ALA A 43 -7.28 13.21 5.29
C ALA A 43 -8.54 12.37 5.50
N GLY A 44 -8.53 11.40 6.42
CA GLY A 44 -9.61 10.44 6.65
C GLY A 44 -9.91 9.54 5.44
N LYS A 45 -8.90 9.27 4.59
CA LYS A 45 -9.03 8.48 3.36
C LYS A 45 -8.12 7.25 3.41
N PRO A 46 -8.49 6.12 2.78
CA PRO A 46 -7.59 4.97 2.65
C PRO A 46 -6.52 5.22 1.57
N ILE A 47 -5.41 4.46 1.60
CA ILE A 47 -4.31 4.58 0.62
C ILE A 47 -4.81 4.34 -0.82
N GLU A 48 -5.76 3.42 -1.00
CA GLU A 48 -6.36 3.13 -2.31
C GLU A 48 -7.19 4.28 -2.90
N ALA A 49 -7.57 5.26 -2.06
CA ALA A 49 -8.29 6.46 -2.50
C ALA A 49 -7.37 7.61 -2.89
N LEU A 50 -6.05 7.47 -2.71
CA LEU A 50 -5.08 8.45 -3.19
C LEU A 50 -4.92 8.32 -4.70
N ALA A 51 -4.84 9.45 -5.39
CA ALA A 51 -4.53 9.45 -6.81
C ALA A 51 -3.04 9.13 -7.05
N LEU A 52 -2.71 8.54 -8.20
CA LEU A 52 -1.31 8.33 -8.61
C LEU A 52 -0.43 9.58 -8.46
N PRO A 53 -0.83 10.78 -8.93
CA PRO A 53 -0.01 11.98 -8.74
C PRO A 53 0.23 12.34 -7.27
N GLU A 54 -0.71 12.02 -6.38
CA GLU A 54 -0.52 12.22 -4.92
C GLU A 54 0.53 11.23 -4.41
N LEU A 55 0.44 9.96 -4.78
CA LEU A 55 1.45 8.95 -4.43
C LEU A 55 2.83 9.32 -4.98
N GLN A 56 2.90 9.79 -6.21
CA GLN A 56 4.15 10.23 -6.86
C GLN A 56 4.81 11.43 -6.17
N THR A 57 4.04 12.23 -5.43
CA THR A 57 4.60 13.30 -4.58
C THR A 57 5.46 12.73 -3.45
N PHE A 58 5.13 11.54 -2.95
CA PHE A 58 5.93 10.85 -1.94
C PHE A 58 7.10 10.05 -2.56
N CYS A 59 6.87 9.39 -3.70
CA CYS A 59 7.92 8.67 -4.41
C CYS A 59 7.66 8.55 -5.91
N PRO A 60 8.59 8.98 -6.79
CA PRO A 60 8.41 8.86 -8.23
C PRO A 60 8.40 7.41 -8.74
N ALA A 61 8.77 6.43 -7.90
CA ALA A 61 8.71 5.00 -8.25
C ALA A 61 7.26 4.44 -8.28
N PHE A 62 6.27 5.22 -7.84
CA PHE A 62 4.86 4.84 -7.95
C PHE A 62 4.38 4.91 -9.41
N GLY A 63 3.82 3.79 -9.87
CA GLY A 63 3.18 3.65 -11.18
C GLY A 63 1.73 3.21 -11.03
N GLU A 64 0.98 3.20 -12.13
CA GLU A 64 -0.43 2.76 -12.15
C GLU A 64 -0.61 1.32 -11.66
N ASP A 65 0.44 0.49 -11.76
CA ASP A 65 0.45 -0.88 -11.26
C ASP A 65 0.36 -0.99 -9.72
N VAL A 66 0.56 0.11 -8.99
CA VAL A 66 0.37 0.15 -7.53
C VAL A 66 -1.08 -0.19 -7.15
N PHE A 67 -2.06 0.27 -7.93
CA PHE A 67 -3.48 0.04 -7.63
C PHE A 67 -3.86 -1.43 -7.75
N ASP A 68 -3.26 -2.14 -8.71
CA ASP A 68 -3.44 -3.58 -8.88
C ASP A 68 -2.78 -4.36 -7.74
N TYR A 69 -1.63 -3.86 -7.26
CA TYR A 69 -0.88 -4.45 -6.16
C TYR A 69 -1.59 -4.30 -4.79
N ILE A 70 -2.22 -3.15 -4.57
CA ILE A 70 -2.95 -2.84 -3.31
C ILE A 70 -4.45 -3.17 -3.38
N ALA A 71 -4.96 -3.61 -4.54
CA ALA A 71 -6.36 -3.97 -4.70
C ALA A 71 -6.73 -5.09 -3.71
N TYR A 72 -7.86 -4.91 -3.03
CA TYR A 72 -8.38 -5.87 -2.05
C TYR A 72 -8.50 -7.30 -2.59
N ASP A 73 -8.80 -7.47 -3.88
CA ASP A 73 -8.88 -8.79 -4.53
C ASP A 73 -7.52 -9.50 -4.53
N THR A 74 -6.45 -8.75 -4.78
CA THR A 74 -5.06 -9.23 -4.76
C THR A 74 -4.62 -9.60 -3.34
N ILE A 75 -4.98 -8.78 -2.35
CA ILE A 75 -4.64 -9.01 -0.94
C ILE A 75 -5.38 -10.23 -0.40
N LEU A 76 -6.67 -10.38 -0.72
CA LEU A 76 -7.45 -11.57 -0.36
C LEU A 76 -6.88 -12.83 -1.02
N LYS A 77 -6.45 -12.77 -2.29
CA LYS A 77 -5.77 -13.90 -2.95
C LYS A 77 -4.42 -14.26 -2.31
N LYS A 78 -3.63 -13.27 -1.86
CA LYS A 78 -2.37 -13.53 -1.13
C LYS A 78 -2.60 -14.16 0.25
N GLY A 79 -3.66 -13.75 0.94
CA GLY A 79 -4.04 -14.28 2.26
C GLY A 79 -4.60 -15.71 2.25
N ILE A 80 -4.98 -16.23 1.08
CA ILE A 80 -5.41 -17.64 0.90
C ILE A 80 -4.24 -18.47 0.32
N LYS A 81 -3.01 -18.23 0.79
CA LYS A 81 -2.04 -19.34 0.83
C LYS A 81 -2.42 -20.22 2.00
N ASN A 82 -3.44 -21.02 1.75
CA ASN A 82 -3.81 -22.16 2.56
C ASN A 82 -2.55 -22.98 2.81
N GLU A 83 -2.31 -23.29 4.07
CA GLU A 83 -1.85 -24.60 4.52
C GLU A 83 -2.25 -25.69 3.49
N MET A 84 -1.28 -26.16 2.71
CA MET A 84 -1.37 -27.41 1.96
C MET A 84 0.03 -27.84 1.49
N LEU A 85 0.79 -28.34 2.45
CA LEU A 85 1.61 -29.54 2.34
C LEU A 85 1.64 -30.23 3.70
#